data_AF-A0A953JF90-F1
#
_entry.id   AF-A0A953JF90-F1
#
_cell.length_a   1.000
_cell.length_b   1.000
_cell.length_c   1.000
_cell.angle_alpha   90.00
_cell.angle_beta   90.00
_cell.angle_gamma   90.00
#
_symmetry.space_group_name_H-M   'P 1'
#
loop_
_entity.id
_entity.type
_entity.pdbx_description
1 polymer ?
#
loop_
_entity_poly.entity_id
_entity_poly.type
_entity_poly.pdbx_seq_one_letter_code
_entity_poly.pdbx_strand_id
1 'polypeptide(L)' 'MAQSRTKTESANPAAAVKVEEEVAYLAKRHRVSAAIVREVIRRVGSSERAAVEREIQKGKARR' A
#
# COMPACT_ATOMS: atom_id res chain seq x y z
N MET A 1 -4.61 -17.68 18.46
CA MET A 1 -4.90 -17.25 17.07
C MET A 1 -4.54 -15.78 16.96
N ALA A 2 -3.49 -15.45 16.20
CA ALA A 2 -2.83 -14.14 16.23
C ALA A 2 -3.65 -13.07 15.48
N GLN A 3 -4.34 -12.22 16.24
CA GLN A 3 -4.78 -10.91 15.77
C GLN A 3 -3.71 -9.88 16.16
N SER A 4 -2.83 -9.54 15.23
CA SER A 4 -1.95 -8.38 15.38
C SER A 4 -2.48 -7.24 14.51
N ARG A 5 -3.64 -6.68 14.90
CA ARG A 5 -4.06 -5.34 14.45
C ARG A 5 -3.34 -4.32 15.33
N THR A 6 -2.06 -4.14 15.08
CA THR A 6 -1.30 -2.97 15.51
C THR A 6 -0.92 -2.27 14.21
N LYS A 7 -1.24 -1.01 13.95
CA LYS A 7 -1.45 0.09 14.88
C LYS A 7 -2.20 1.15 14.08
N THR A 8 -3.20 1.77 14.71
CA THR A 8 -3.66 3.11 14.35
C THR A 8 -2.41 4.00 14.37
N GLU A 9 -1.79 4.17 13.20
CA GLU A 9 -0.72 5.14 13.06
C GLU A 9 -1.42 6.49 13.07
N SER A 10 -1.28 7.14 14.22
CA SER A 10 -1.73 8.49 14.52
C SER A 10 -1.63 9.38 13.30
N ALA A 11 -2.63 10.23 13.10
CA ALA A 11 -2.69 11.27 12.09
C ALA A 11 -1.50 12.25 12.21
N ASN A 12 -0.30 11.78 11.85
CA ASN A 12 0.90 12.56 11.74
C ASN A 12 1.01 12.92 10.26
N PRO A 13 0.89 14.20 9.89
CA PRO A 13 0.95 14.62 8.49
C PRO A 13 2.26 14.17 7.82
N ALA A 14 3.35 14.03 8.58
CA ALA A 14 4.62 13.51 8.06
C ALA A 14 4.57 12.02 7.65
N ALA A 15 3.76 11.19 8.32
CA ALA A 15 3.58 9.79 7.94
C ALA A 15 2.72 9.67 6.68
N ALA A 16 1.68 10.51 6.58
CA ALA A 16 0.84 10.57 5.38
C ALA A 16 1.63 10.98 4.13
N VAL A 17 2.53 11.96 4.24
CA VAL A 17 3.41 12.38 3.13
C VAL A 17 4.30 11.22 2.66
N LYS A 18 4.91 10.48 3.58
CA LYS A 18 5.75 9.30 3.23
C LYS A 18 4.95 8.22 2.52
N VAL A 19 3.73 7.93 2.97
CA VAL A 19 2.85 6.95 2.31
C VAL A 19 2.49 7.40 0.90
N GLU A 20 2.23 8.70 0.69
CA GLU A 20 1.93 9.23 -0.65
C GLU A 20 3.15 9.20 -1.59
N GLU A 21 4.36 9.47 -1.08
CA GLU A 21 5.61 9.28 -1.82
C GLU A 21 5.82 7.81 -2.23
N GLU A 22 5.55 6.87 -1.32
CA GLU A 22 5.62 5.44 -1.60
C GLU A 22 4.57 4.99 -2.61
N VAL A 23 3.35 5.51 -2.51
CA VAL A 23 2.26 5.27 -3.48
C VAL A 23 2.68 5.72 -4.88
N ALA A 24 3.21 6.94 -5.01
CA ALA A 24 3.68 7.48 -6.29
C ALA A 24 4.82 6.64 -6.87
N TYR A 25 5.77 6.23 -6.03
CA TYR A 25 6.87 5.37 -6.43
C TYR A 25 6.38 4.00 -6.94
N LEU A 26 5.48 3.34 -6.20
CA LEU A 26 4.93 2.04 -6.54
C LEU A 26 4.08 2.09 -7.82
N ALA A 27 3.27 3.14 -7.96
CA ALA A 27 2.48 3.38 -9.16
C ALA A 27 3.38 3.47 -10.40
N LYS A 28 4.45 4.26 -10.34
CA LYS A 28 5.42 4.40 -11.43
C LYS A 28 6.17 3.10 -11.72
N ARG A 29 6.70 2.45 -10.68
CA ARG A 29 7.50 1.21 -10.79
C ARG A 29 6.70 0.08 -11.43
N HIS A 30 5.45 -0.09 -10.99
CA HIS A 30 4.59 -1.16 -11.46
C HIS A 30 3.69 -0.74 -12.62
N ARG A 31 3.77 0.49 -13.13
CA ARG A 31 2.91 1.01 -14.21
C ARG A 31 1.41 0.80 -13.91
N VAL A 32 1.00 1.13 -12.70
CA VAL A 32 -0.41 1.09 -12.24
C VAL A 32 -0.82 2.47 -11.74
N SER A 33 -2.12 2.72 -11.65
CA SER A 33 -2.60 3.98 -11.08
C SER A 33 -2.34 4.06 -9.57
N ALA A 34 -2.08 5.26 -9.05
CA ALA A 34 -1.96 5.50 -7.61
C ALA A 34 -3.22 5.07 -6.84
N ALA A 35 -4.39 5.16 -7.47
CA ALA A 35 -5.66 4.68 -6.91
C ALA A 35 -5.63 3.18 -6.59
N ILE A 36 -5.07 2.35 -7.50
CA ILE A 36 -4.93 0.91 -7.28
C ILE A 36 -3.99 0.65 -6.08
N VAL A 37 -2.88 1.37 -5.99
CA VAL A 37 -1.93 1.21 -4.88
C VAL A 37 -2.59 1.55 -3.54
N ARG A 38 -3.35 2.66 -3.47
CA ARG A 38 -4.12 3.04 -2.27
C ARG A 38 -5.18 2.00 -1.90
N GLU A 39 -5.86 1.43 -2.89
CA GLU A 39 -6.83 0.35 -2.66
C GLU A 39 -6.15 -0.92 -2.12
N VAL A 40 -4.98 -1.29 -2.66
CA VAL A 40 -4.18 -2.40 -2.15
C VAL A 40 -3.76 -2.16 -0.71
N ILE A 41 -3.23 -0.97 -0.38
CA ILE A 41 -2.85 -0.61 1.00
C ILE A 41 -4.06 -0.75 1.93
N ARG A 42 -5.23 -0.23 1.51
CA ARG A 42 -6.48 -0.35 2.29
C ARG A 42 -6.90 -1.81 2.49
N ARG A 43 -6.76 -2.66 1.47
CA ARG A 43 -7.18 -4.06 1.51
C ARG A 43 -6.24 -4.94 2.35
N VAL A 44 -4.93 -4.69 2.24
CA VAL A 44 -3.90 -5.41 2.99
C VAL A 44 -3.82 -4.90 4.44
N GLY A 45 -4.19 -3.63 4.67
CA GLY A 45 -4.11 -2.98 5.97
C GLY A 45 -2.69 -2.63 6.39
N SER A 46 -1.76 -2.58 5.43
CA SER A 46 -0.34 -2.28 5.63
C SER A 46 0.18 -1.44 4.47
N SER A 47 0.98 -0.43 4.79
CA SER A 47 1.78 0.34 3.82
C SER A 47 3.13 -0.34 3.51
N GLU A 48 3.42 -1.50 4.12
CA GLU A 48 4.67 -2.21 3.87
C GLU A 48 4.83 -2.56 2.39
N ARG A 49 5.91 -2.02 1.82
CA ARG A 49 6.21 -2.12 0.40
C ARG A 49 6.15 -3.55 -0.15
N ALA A 50 6.74 -4.52 0.55
CA ALA A 50 6.76 -5.92 0.11
C ALA A 50 5.34 -6.53 0.04
N ALA A 51 4.48 -6.21 1.01
CA ALA A 51 3.10 -6.70 1.05
C ALA A 51 2.26 -6.07 -0.07
N VAL A 52 2.41 -4.76 -0.29
CA VAL A 52 1.73 -4.02 -1.35
C VAL A 52 2.18 -4.47 -2.74
N GLU A 53 3.49 -4.63 -2.98
CA GLU A 53 4.03 -5.11 -4.26
C GLU A 53 3.52 -6.51 -4.62
N ARG A 54 3.48 -7.42 -3.64
CA ARG A 54 2.96 -8.78 -3.84
C ARG A 54 1.50 -8.77 -4.31
N GLU A 55 0.68 -7.90 -3.74
CA GLU A 55 -0.75 -7.82 -4.08
C GLU A 55 -0.97 -7.10 -5.43
N ILE A 56 -0.17 -6.08 -5.76
CA ILE A 56 -0.17 -5.46 -7.10
C ILE A 56 0.15 -6.49 -8.19
N GLN A 57 1.17 -7.33 -7.99
CA GLN A 57 1.57 -8.36 -8.94
C GLN A 57 0.47 -9.43 -9.12
N LYS A 58 -0.16 -9.87 -8.02
CA LYS A 58 -1.33 -10.76 -8.11
C LYS A 58 -2.50 -10.12 -8.87
N GLY A 59 -2.74 -8.83 -8.66
CA GLY A 59 -3.80 -8.08 -9.34
C GLY A 59 -3.56 -7.98 -10.85
N LYS A 60 -2.30 -7.78 -11.26
CA LYS A 60 -1.89 -7.80 -12.66
C LYS A 60 -2.05 -9.17 -13.33
N ALA A 61 -1.73 -10.26 -12.64
CA ALA A 61 -1.90 -11.60 -13.21
C ALA A 61 -3.38 -11.98 -13.44
N ARG A 62 -4.32 -11.24 -12.84
CA ARG A 62 -5.76 -11.48 -12.94
C ARG A 62 -6.47 -10.56 -13.95
N ARG A 63 -5.80 -9.55 -14.48
CA ARG A 63 -6.36 -8.53 -15.40
C ARG A 63 -5.60 -8.57 -16.71
#